data_AF-A0A527CYN6-F1
#
_entry.id   AF-A0A527CYN6-F1
#
_cell.length_a   1.000
_cell.length_b   1.000
_cell.length_c   1.000
_cell.angle_alpha   90.00
_cell.angle_beta   90.00
_cell.angle_gamma   90.00
#
_symmetry.space_group_name_H-M   'P 1'
#
loop_
_entity.id
_entity.type
_entity.pdbx_description
1 polymer ?
#
loop_
_entity_poly.entity_id
_entity_poly.type
_entity_poly.pdbx_seq_one_letter_code
_entity_poly.pdbx_strand_id
1 'polypeptide(L)'
;FGDVWVPSVRTEWRPYTEGRWVWTDDGWYWQSTEPFGDVVYHYGRWAYDPDFGWVWIAGDQWAPAWVVWRQGGNDVGWAPAPPDVDVAFDDAWWCFVPMAAIGAVDLVRVVRPATENVVIVRNTTIINQTVVVNNAPHVRIGNQVVSINAGPRLQQFPKPVIESIRAARVVPPRKGVFASARLDASRGAEIKRLASNGMPAATAANGNGQTMAGHGPKTLTGDKAISPG
;
A
#
# COMPACT_ATOMS: atom_id res chain seq x y z
N PHE A 1 -5.36 -21.82 -8.63
CA PHE A 1 -4.10 -21.24 -8.11
C PHE A 1 -3.60 -22.12 -6.96
N GLY A 2 -2.35 -21.95 -6.53
CA GLY A 2 -1.81 -22.60 -5.32
C GLY A 2 -2.28 -21.89 -4.05
N ASP A 3 -1.45 -21.89 -3.01
CA ASP A 3 -1.75 -21.16 -1.78
C ASP A 3 -1.92 -19.65 -2.06
N VAL A 4 -2.92 -19.06 -1.41
CA VAL A 4 -3.22 -17.62 -1.47
C VAL A 4 -3.18 -17.02 -0.08
N TRP A 5 -2.99 -15.70 -0.01
CA TRP A 5 -3.07 -14.98 1.26
C TRP A 5 -4.39 -14.23 1.37
N VAL A 6 -5.05 -14.34 2.52
CA VAL A 6 -6.29 -13.63 2.85
C VAL A 6 -5.97 -12.57 3.90
N PRO A 7 -6.20 -11.28 3.63
CA PRO A 7 -5.95 -10.21 4.60
C PRO A 7 -6.99 -10.25 5.74
N SER A 8 -6.55 -9.95 6.96
CA SER A 8 -7.46 -9.67 8.07
C SER A 8 -7.82 -8.18 8.08
N VAL A 9 -8.94 -7.84 7.46
CA VAL A 9 -9.41 -6.47 7.20
C VAL A 9 -10.90 -6.32 7.52
N ARG A 10 -11.42 -5.09 7.54
CA ARG A 10 -12.87 -4.84 7.72
C ARG A 10 -13.68 -5.36 6.52
N THR A 11 -14.97 -5.58 6.74
CA THR A 11 -15.90 -6.14 5.74
C THR A 11 -15.97 -5.33 4.44
N GLU A 12 -16.02 -4.00 4.51
CA GLU A 12 -16.17 -3.12 3.35
C GLU A 12 -14.82 -2.81 2.66
N TRP A 13 -13.75 -3.43 3.13
CA TRP A 13 -12.41 -3.19 2.60
C TRP A 13 -12.30 -3.70 1.16
N ARG A 14 -11.62 -2.92 0.33
CA ARG A 14 -11.21 -3.32 -1.03
C ARG A 14 -9.74 -2.97 -1.22
N PRO A 15 -8.98 -3.76 -2.00
CA PRO A 15 -7.59 -3.44 -2.30
C PRO A 15 -7.49 -2.04 -2.91
N TYR A 16 -6.39 -1.34 -2.62
CA TYR A 16 -6.16 0.02 -3.10
C TYR A 16 -7.19 1.05 -2.60
N THR A 17 -7.59 0.99 -1.33
CA THR A 17 -8.47 2.00 -0.70
C THR A 17 -7.88 2.68 0.53
N GLU A 18 -7.02 2.00 1.29
CA GLU A 18 -6.32 2.56 2.45
C GLU A 18 -4.93 3.08 2.09
N GLY A 19 -4.88 4.37 1.78
CA GLY A 19 -3.67 5.01 1.29
C GLY A 19 -3.99 6.14 0.34
N ARG A 20 -3.12 6.36 -0.63
CA ARG A 20 -3.29 7.38 -1.67
C ARG A 20 -2.60 7.02 -2.97
N TRP A 21 -3.11 7.60 -4.05
CA TRP A 21 -2.46 7.60 -5.35
C TRP A 21 -1.43 8.72 -5.46
N VAL A 22 -0.24 8.38 -5.92
CA VAL A 22 0.86 9.31 -6.18
C VAL A 22 1.33 9.14 -7.62
N TRP A 23 1.75 10.23 -8.26
CA TRP A 23 2.39 10.15 -9.57
C TRP A 23 3.90 10.14 -9.45
N THR A 24 4.53 9.14 -10.06
CA THR A 24 5.97 8.90 -10.05
C THR A 24 6.50 8.71 -11.47
N ASP A 25 7.82 8.56 -11.62
CA ASP A 25 8.41 8.25 -12.93
C ASP A 25 8.05 6.84 -13.43
N ASP A 26 7.66 5.93 -12.54
CA ASP A 26 7.11 4.62 -12.88
C ASP A 26 5.59 4.68 -13.21
N GLY A 27 4.94 5.84 -13.10
CA GLY A 27 3.50 6.06 -13.30
C GLY A 27 2.72 6.22 -12.00
N TRP A 28 1.44 5.84 -12.02
CA TRP A 28 0.59 5.85 -10.82
C TRP A 28 1.08 4.81 -9.81
N TYR A 29 1.60 5.29 -8.68
CA TYR A 29 2.06 4.49 -7.56
C TYR A 29 1.01 4.48 -6.47
N TRP A 30 0.69 3.28 -5.96
CA TRP A 30 -0.13 3.15 -4.77
C TRP A 30 0.73 3.27 -3.52
N GLN A 31 0.53 4.32 -2.73
CA GLN A 31 1.13 4.43 -1.40
C GLN A 31 0.12 3.96 -0.36
N SER A 32 0.23 2.71 0.06
CA SER A 32 -0.61 2.13 1.11
C SER A 32 -0.22 2.64 2.51
N THR A 33 -1.20 2.72 3.40
CA THR A 33 -0.99 2.90 4.85
C THR A 33 -1.02 1.58 5.62
N GLU A 34 -1.23 0.46 4.93
CA GLU A 34 -1.36 -0.86 5.52
C GLU A 34 0.01 -1.53 5.69
N PRO A 35 0.21 -2.32 6.77
CA PRO A 35 1.53 -2.87 7.11
C PRO A 35 2.07 -3.87 6.09
N PHE A 36 1.20 -4.45 5.26
CA PHE A 36 1.58 -5.39 4.20
C PHE A 36 1.81 -4.73 2.83
N GLY A 37 1.60 -3.41 2.73
CA GLY A 37 1.47 -2.72 1.45
C GLY A 37 2.71 -2.75 0.57
N ASP A 38 3.90 -2.69 1.18
CA ASP A 38 5.20 -2.66 0.47
C ASP A 38 5.40 -3.87 -0.45
N VAL A 39 4.85 -5.03 -0.09
CA VAL A 39 4.95 -6.25 -0.88
C VAL A 39 3.66 -6.51 -1.65
N VAL A 40 2.53 -6.52 -0.94
CA VAL A 40 1.27 -7.06 -1.47
C VAL A 40 0.74 -6.23 -2.65
N TYR A 41 0.88 -4.91 -2.62
CA TYR A 41 0.39 -4.07 -3.74
C TYR A 41 1.33 -4.01 -4.93
N HIS A 42 2.57 -4.45 -4.77
CA HIS A 42 3.61 -4.24 -5.77
C HIS A 42 4.13 -5.54 -6.39
N TYR A 43 3.98 -6.69 -5.74
CA TYR A 43 4.50 -7.99 -6.19
C TYR A 43 3.43 -9.08 -6.23
N GLY A 44 2.25 -8.79 -6.74
CA GLY A 44 1.23 -9.83 -6.84
C GLY A 44 -0.03 -9.37 -7.54
N ARG A 45 -1.05 -10.22 -7.43
CA ARG A 45 -2.37 -10.01 -8.02
C ARG A 45 -3.42 -10.18 -6.96
N TRP A 46 -4.52 -9.47 -7.14
CA TRP A 46 -5.71 -9.64 -6.32
C TRP A 46 -6.76 -10.38 -7.13
N ALA A 47 -7.44 -11.31 -6.49
CA ALA A 47 -8.65 -11.94 -7.02
C ALA A 47 -9.75 -11.86 -5.96
N TYR A 48 -11.00 -11.90 -6.40
CA TYR A 48 -12.14 -12.00 -5.50
C TYR A 48 -12.65 -13.44 -5.53
N ASP A 49 -12.73 -14.05 -4.37
CA ASP A 49 -13.29 -15.38 -4.15
C ASP A 49 -14.59 -15.24 -3.34
N PRO A 50 -15.71 -15.87 -3.74
CA PRO A 50 -16.98 -15.76 -3.02
C PRO A 50 -16.93 -16.26 -1.56
N ASP A 51 -16.07 -17.23 -1.26
CA ASP A 51 -15.97 -17.84 0.06
C ASP A 51 -14.96 -17.11 0.96
N PHE A 52 -13.91 -16.51 0.37
CA PHE A 52 -12.83 -15.86 1.12
C PHE A 52 -12.79 -14.32 0.99
N GLY A 53 -13.55 -13.73 0.08
CA GLY A 53 -13.45 -12.32 -0.29
C GLY A 53 -12.19 -12.03 -1.12
N TRP A 54 -11.54 -10.90 -0.86
CA TRP A 54 -10.31 -10.54 -1.58
C TRP A 54 -9.14 -11.41 -1.15
N VAL A 55 -8.54 -12.11 -2.12
CA VAL A 55 -7.35 -12.93 -1.93
C VAL A 55 -6.18 -12.38 -2.73
N TRP A 56 -4.99 -12.48 -2.16
CA TRP A 56 -3.75 -12.10 -2.82
C TRP A 56 -2.99 -13.32 -3.29
N ILE A 57 -2.52 -13.24 -4.52
CA ILE A 57 -1.73 -14.26 -5.19
C ILE A 57 -0.33 -13.67 -5.39
N ALA A 58 0.67 -14.35 -4.84
CA ALA A 58 2.06 -13.92 -4.93
C ALA A 58 2.52 -13.86 -6.40
N GLY A 59 3.26 -12.80 -6.72
CA GLY A 59 3.97 -12.62 -7.97
C GLY A 59 5.43 -12.26 -7.70
N ASP A 60 6.27 -12.39 -8.72
CA ASP A 60 7.69 -12.07 -8.64
C ASP A 60 8.06 -10.74 -9.34
N GLN A 61 7.15 -10.22 -10.16
CA GLN A 61 7.33 -8.96 -10.87
C GLN A 61 6.84 -7.78 -10.04
N TRP A 62 7.65 -6.72 -10.00
CA TRP A 62 7.28 -5.46 -9.40
C TRP A 62 6.48 -4.58 -10.37
N ALA A 63 5.43 -3.92 -9.87
CA ALA A 63 4.80 -2.79 -10.54
C ALA A 63 4.41 -1.69 -9.53
N PRO A 64 4.31 -0.42 -9.95
CA PRO A 64 3.88 0.67 -9.07
C PRO A 64 2.45 0.47 -8.55
N ALA A 65 1.60 -0.23 -9.32
CA ALA A 65 0.33 -0.80 -8.90
C ALA A 65 -0.14 -1.82 -9.95
N TRP A 66 -0.85 -2.85 -9.51
CA TRP A 66 -1.46 -3.87 -10.36
C TRP A 66 -2.97 -3.61 -10.49
N VAL A 67 -3.33 -2.57 -11.24
CA VAL A 67 -4.73 -2.13 -11.41
C VAL A 67 -5.07 -1.84 -12.86
N VAL A 68 -6.35 -1.90 -13.17
CA VAL A 68 -6.94 -1.38 -14.40
C VAL A 68 -7.70 -0.11 -14.07
N TRP A 69 -7.62 0.89 -14.95
CA TRP A 69 -8.22 2.19 -14.74
C TRP A 69 -9.43 2.41 -15.64
N ARG A 70 -10.36 3.23 -15.15
CA ARG A 70 -11.49 3.75 -15.92
C ARG A 70 -11.81 5.19 -15.50
N GLN A 71 -12.48 5.94 -16.37
CA GLN A 71 -12.88 7.32 -16.08
C GLN A 71 -14.12 7.75 -16.85
N GLY A 72 -14.78 8.82 -16.39
CA GLY A 72 -16.00 9.36 -16.99
C GLY A 72 -16.95 9.89 -15.93
N GLY A 73 -17.96 10.68 -16.31
CA GLY A 73 -18.97 11.16 -15.37
C GLY A 73 -18.43 11.98 -14.18
N ASN A 74 -17.26 12.62 -14.32
CA ASN A 74 -16.51 13.30 -13.24
C ASN A 74 -15.91 12.37 -12.17
N ASP A 75 -15.85 11.07 -12.46
CA ASP A 75 -15.24 10.05 -11.62
C ASP A 75 -14.03 9.42 -12.31
N VAL A 76 -13.08 9.01 -11.47
CA VAL A 76 -12.00 8.12 -11.84
C VAL A 76 -12.10 6.88 -10.97
N GLY A 77 -11.88 5.72 -11.58
CA GLY A 77 -11.91 4.46 -10.87
C GLY A 77 -10.78 3.52 -11.26
N TRP A 78 -10.52 2.59 -10.37
CA TRP A 78 -9.56 1.52 -10.54
C TRP A 78 -10.16 0.22 -10.02
N ALA A 79 -9.73 -0.89 -10.60
CA ALA A 79 -9.99 -2.21 -10.05
C ALA A 79 -8.67 -3.00 -10.03
N PRO A 80 -8.45 -3.85 -9.03
CA PRO A 80 -7.28 -4.71 -9.01
C PRO A 80 -7.23 -5.59 -10.25
N ALA A 81 -6.05 -5.67 -10.88
CA ALA A 81 -5.87 -6.56 -12.02
C ALA A 81 -5.82 -8.02 -11.52
N PRO A 82 -6.67 -8.92 -12.04
CA PRO A 82 -6.58 -10.33 -11.73
C PRO A 82 -5.30 -10.94 -12.33
N PRO A 83 -4.93 -12.18 -11.95
CA PRO A 83 -3.94 -12.97 -12.68
C PRO A 83 -4.31 -13.11 -14.16
N ASP A 84 -3.36 -13.57 -14.98
CA ASP A 84 -3.49 -13.71 -16.44
C ASP A 84 -4.47 -14.83 -16.86
N VAL A 85 -5.74 -14.67 -16.49
CA VAL A 85 -6.88 -15.48 -16.87
C VAL A 85 -7.97 -14.54 -17.39
N ASP A 86 -8.84 -15.04 -18.26
CA ASP A 86 -9.95 -14.23 -18.77
C ASP A 86 -10.97 -14.05 -17.64
N VAL A 87 -11.10 -12.81 -17.15
CA VAL A 87 -12.00 -12.48 -16.04
C VAL A 87 -12.98 -11.39 -16.46
N ALA A 88 -14.26 -11.65 -16.20
CA ALA A 88 -15.27 -10.60 -16.18
C ALA A 88 -15.17 -9.85 -14.85
N PHE A 89 -14.92 -8.54 -14.91
CA PHE A 89 -14.90 -7.71 -13.71
C PHE A 89 -16.33 -7.53 -13.21
N ASP A 90 -16.58 -7.87 -11.94
CA ASP A 90 -17.81 -7.47 -11.26
C ASP A 90 -17.78 -5.95 -10.99
N ASP A 91 -18.93 -5.29 -11.14
CA ASP A 91 -19.07 -3.86 -10.85
C ASP A 91 -18.62 -3.53 -9.42
N ALA A 92 -18.86 -4.42 -8.44
CA ALA A 92 -18.48 -4.24 -7.04
C ALA A 92 -16.97 -4.17 -6.80
N TRP A 93 -16.16 -4.69 -7.73
CA TRP A 93 -14.70 -4.73 -7.60
C TRP A 93 -14.03 -3.38 -7.88
N TRP A 94 -14.73 -2.49 -8.58
CA TRP A 94 -14.23 -1.16 -8.88
C TRP A 94 -14.27 -0.27 -7.64
N CYS A 95 -13.22 0.51 -7.44
CA CYS A 95 -13.21 1.64 -6.52
C CYS A 95 -13.30 2.93 -7.34
N PHE A 96 -14.01 3.92 -6.83
CA PHE A 96 -14.18 5.21 -7.49
C PHE A 96 -14.00 6.35 -6.52
N VAL A 97 -13.49 7.47 -7.04
CA VAL A 97 -13.48 8.76 -6.36
C VAL A 97 -13.86 9.85 -7.37
N PRO A 98 -14.39 11.00 -6.90
CA PRO A 98 -14.46 12.18 -7.74
C PRO A 98 -13.08 12.53 -8.31
N MET A 99 -13.02 12.95 -9.57
CA MET A 99 -11.75 13.37 -10.21
C MET A 99 -11.02 14.46 -9.40
N ALA A 100 -11.77 15.32 -8.71
CA ALA A 100 -11.22 16.37 -7.85
C ALA A 100 -10.53 15.83 -6.57
N ALA A 101 -10.77 14.58 -6.20
CA ALA A 101 -10.35 13.97 -4.94
C ALA A 101 -9.31 12.85 -5.11
N ILE A 102 -8.88 12.52 -6.34
CA ILE A 102 -7.93 11.42 -6.59
C ILE A 102 -6.57 11.60 -5.89
N GLY A 103 -6.17 12.85 -5.65
CA GLY A 103 -4.95 13.19 -4.90
C GLY A 103 -5.17 13.39 -3.40
N ALA A 104 -6.29 12.92 -2.83
CA ALA A 104 -6.52 12.99 -1.39
C ALA A 104 -5.47 12.16 -0.63
N VAL A 105 -5.03 12.68 0.53
CA VAL A 105 -4.00 12.01 1.37
C VAL A 105 -4.54 10.74 2.03
N ASP A 106 -5.82 10.74 2.39
CA ASP A 106 -6.53 9.61 2.98
C ASP A 106 -7.71 9.25 2.06
N LEU A 107 -7.44 8.43 1.05
CA LEU A 107 -8.35 8.17 -0.05
C LEU A 107 -9.62 7.46 0.42
N VAL A 108 -9.56 6.64 1.47
CA VAL A 108 -10.70 5.88 2.00
C VAL A 108 -11.88 6.78 2.36
N ARG A 109 -11.63 8.04 2.74
CA ARG A 109 -12.67 9.02 3.11
C ARG A 109 -13.43 9.59 1.92
N VAL A 110 -12.88 9.46 0.72
CA VAL A 110 -13.46 10.01 -0.51
C VAL A 110 -13.82 8.93 -1.52
N VAL A 111 -13.51 7.66 -1.22
CA VAL A 111 -13.95 6.50 -2.00
C VAL A 111 -15.47 6.42 -1.94
N ARG A 112 -16.08 6.29 -3.13
CA ARG A 112 -17.51 6.12 -3.26
C ARG A 112 -17.97 4.77 -2.69
N PRO A 113 -19.16 4.72 -2.06
CA PRO A 113 -19.77 3.47 -1.64
C PRO A 113 -19.87 2.47 -2.80
N ALA A 114 -19.58 1.19 -2.53
CA ALA A 114 -19.67 0.13 -3.55
C ALA A 114 -21.08 0.02 -4.17
N THR A 115 -22.11 0.42 -3.44
CA THR A 115 -23.51 0.45 -3.91
C THR A 115 -23.74 1.42 -5.09
N GLU A 116 -22.87 2.42 -5.28
CA GLU A 116 -22.94 3.34 -6.42
C GLU A 116 -22.28 2.78 -7.69
N ASN A 117 -21.47 1.72 -7.57
CA ASN A 117 -20.60 1.24 -8.65
C ASN A 117 -21.36 0.94 -9.94
N VAL A 118 -22.53 0.31 -9.87
CA VAL A 118 -23.33 -0.03 -11.06
C VAL A 118 -23.63 1.21 -11.91
N VAL A 119 -23.96 2.33 -11.28
CA VAL A 119 -24.26 3.58 -12.00
C VAL A 119 -22.98 4.20 -12.55
N ILE A 120 -21.90 4.23 -11.76
CA ILE A 120 -20.63 4.85 -12.17
C ILE A 120 -19.98 4.05 -13.30
N VAL A 121 -20.02 2.71 -13.24
CA VAL A 121 -19.54 1.81 -14.30
C VAL A 121 -20.27 2.10 -15.61
N ARG A 122 -21.58 2.33 -15.60
CA ARG A 122 -22.32 2.69 -16.83
C ARG A 122 -21.92 4.04 -17.42
N ASN A 123 -21.43 4.96 -16.60
CA ASN A 123 -21.07 6.33 -16.99
C ASN A 123 -19.56 6.55 -17.22
N THR A 124 -18.76 5.49 -17.16
CA THR A 124 -17.31 5.54 -17.27
C THR A 124 -16.81 4.52 -18.29
N THR A 125 -15.63 4.72 -18.86
CA THR A 125 -14.99 3.79 -19.80
C THR A 125 -13.61 3.39 -19.31
N ILE A 126 -13.22 2.15 -19.60
CA ILE A 126 -11.88 1.63 -19.30
C ILE A 126 -10.84 2.43 -20.11
N ILE A 127 -9.77 2.86 -19.44
CA ILE A 127 -8.67 3.59 -20.08
C ILE A 127 -7.75 2.56 -20.73
N ASN A 128 -7.80 2.46 -22.04
CA ASN A 128 -6.97 1.54 -22.82
C ASN A 128 -5.74 2.22 -23.43
N GLN A 129 -5.10 3.12 -22.69
CA GLN A 129 -3.89 3.79 -23.16
C GLN A 129 -2.66 2.93 -22.88
N THR A 130 -1.77 2.79 -23.85
CA THR A 130 -0.40 2.38 -23.57
C THR A 130 0.28 3.53 -22.84
N VAL A 131 0.41 3.43 -21.51
CA VAL A 131 1.40 4.26 -20.82
C VAL A 131 2.76 3.83 -21.36
N VAL A 132 3.61 4.80 -21.69
CA VAL A 132 4.97 4.62 -22.20
C VAL A 132 5.89 4.13 -21.07
N VAL A 133 5.53 3.02 -20.45
CA VAL A 133 6.46 2.16 -19.71
C VAL A 133 6.64 0.97 -20.63
N ASN A 134 7.76 0.93 -21.35
CA ASN A 134 8.05 -0.16 -22.28
C ASN A 134 7.86 -1.51 -21.56
N ASN A 135 7.05 -2.40 -22.15
CA ASN A 135 6.63 -3.70 -21.60
C ASN A 135 5.73 -3.66 -20.34
N ALA A 136 4.84 -2.66 -20.21
CA ALA A 136 3.78 -2.73 -19.21
C ALA A 136 2.96 -4.01 -19.40
N PRO A 137 2.76 -4.84 -18.36
CA PRO A 137 1.98 -6.06 -18.44
C PRO A 137 0.52 -5.76 -18.80
N HIS A 138 -0.19 -6.74 -19.36
CA HIS A 138 -1.55 -6.58 -19.85
C HIS A 138 -2.48 -7.60 -19.19
N VAL A 139 -3.77 -7.26 -19.13
CA VAL A 139 -4.83 -8.18 -18.73
C VAL A 139 -5.91 -8.24 -19.81
N ARG A 140 -6.52 -9.41 -19.98
CA ARG A 140 -7.70 -9.59 -20.85
C ARG A 140 -8.96 -9.35 -20.02
N ILE A 141 -9.82 -8.46 -20.50
CA ILE A 141 -11.11 -8.15 -19.90
C ILE A 141 -12.17 -8.37 -20.97
N GLY A 142 -12.77 -9.56 -20.96
CA GLY A 142 -13.60 -10.02 -22.06
C GLY A 142 -12.82 -9.96 -23.38
N ASN A 143 -13.35 -9.22 -24.37
CA ASN A 143 -12.72 -9.12 -25.68
C ASN A 143 -11.66 -8.00 -25.81
N GLN A 144 -11.34 -7.30 -24.71
CA GLN A 144 -10.35 -6.22 -24.70
C GLN A 144 -9.04 -6.67 -24.05
N VAL A 145 -7.92 -6.22 -24.62
CA VAL A 145 -6.60 -6.28 -23.96
C VAL A 145 -6.31 -4.89 -23.40
N VAL A 146 -6.08 -4.82 -22.09
CA VAL A 146 -5.90 -3.56 -21.37
C VAL A 146 -4.54 -3.54 -20.70
N SER A 147 -3.82 -2.43 -20.83
CA SER A 147 -2.54 -2.25 -20.16
C SER A 147 -2.75 -2.04 -18.66
N ILE A 148 -2.00 -2.76 -17.84
CA ILE A 148 -2.02 -2.59 -16.40
C ILE A 148 -1.40 -1.23 -16.06
N ASN A 149 -2.01 -0.58 -15.08
CA ASN A 149 -1.68 0.74 -14.58
C ASN A 149 -1.75 1.88 -15.62
N ALA A 150 -2.58 1.70 -16.66
CA ALA A 150 -2.88 2.70 -17.67
C ALA A 150 -3.81 3.82 -17.17
N GLY A 151 -3.44 4.49 -16.08
CA GLY A 151 -4.29 5.50 -15.46
C GLY A 151 -4.42 6.81 -16.23
N PRO A 152 -5.31 7.71 -15.76
CA PRO A 152 -5.50 9.02 -16.37
C PRO A 152 -4.19 9.80 -16.47
N ARG A 153 -4.05 10.61 -17.52
CA ARG A 153 -2.89 11.48 -17.68
C ARG A 153 -3.02 12.67 -16.74
N LEU A 154 -1.94 13.08 -16.09
CA LEU A 154 -1.99 14.19 -15.14
C LEU A 154 -2.58 15.49 -15.71
N GLN A 155 -2.35 15.75 -17.00
CA GLN A 155 -2.85 16.93 -17.69
C GLN A 155 -4.38 16.99 -17.78
N GLN A 156 -5.09 15.89 -17.49
CA GLN A 156 -6.55 15.85 -17.45
C GLN A 156 -7.12 16.43 -16.15
N PHE A 157 -6.31 16.62 -15.10
CA PHE A 157 -6.78 17.11 -13.82
C PHE A 157 -6.59 18.63 -13.65
N PRO A 158 -7.44 19.29 -12.85
CA PRO A 158 -7.20 20.68 -12.43
C PRO A 158 -5.85 20.84 -11.71
N LYS A 159 -5.24 22.02 -11.84
CA LYS A 159 -3.93 22.32 -11.24
C LYS A 159 -3.82 21.97 -9.73
N PRO A 160 -4.80 22.30 -8.87
CA PRO A 160 -4.72 21.94 -7.44
C PRO A 160 -4.66 20.42 -7.21
N VAL A 161 -5.32 19.63 -8.06
CA VAL A 161 -5.31 18.16 -7.99
C VAL A 161 -3.95 17.62 -8.45
N ILE A 162 -3.38 18.18 -9.51
CA ILE A 162 -2.02 17.82 -9.94
C ILE A 162 -1.00 18.10 -8.82
N GLU A 163 -1.13 19.24 -8.16
CA GLU A 163 -0.27 19.62 -7.04
C GLU A 163 -0.42 18.63 -5.88
N SER A 164 -1.63 18.22 -5.51
CA SER A 164 -1.82 17.24 -4.43
C SER A 164 -1.26 15.86 -4.77
N ILE A 165 -1.42 15.38 -6.01
CA ILE A 165 -0.85 14.10 -6.48
C ILE A 165 0.69 14.13 -6.43
N ARG A 166 1.31 15.26 -6.77
CA ARG A 166 2.79 15.39 -6.85
C ARG A 166 3.45 15.78 -5.53
N ALA A 167 2.72 16.44 -4.63
CA ALA A 167 3.24 16.94 -3.36
C ALA A 167 3.77 15.83 -2.43
N ALA A 168 3.42 14.57 -2.72
CA ALA A 168 3.77 13.42 -1.92
C ALA A 168 5.30 13.21 -1.73
N ARG A 169 6.18 13.73 -2.61
CA ARG A 169 7.64 13.46 -2.60
C ARG A 169 7.98 11.98 -2.36
N VAL A 170 7.14 11.08 -2.85
CA VAL A 170 7.33 9.63 -2.70
C VAL A 170 8.18 9.16 -3.85
N VAL A 171 9.33 8.59 -3.50
CA VAL A 171 10.09 7.74 -4.40
C VAL A 171 9.68 6.31 -4.06
N PRO A 172 9.11 5.54 -5.00
CA PRO A 172 8.83 4.13 -4.74
C PRO A 172 10.08 3.43 -4.19
N PRO A 173 9.93 2.48 -3.26
CA PRO A 173 11.07 1.72 -2.76
C PRO A 173 11.80 1.05 -3.93
N ARG A 174 13.11 0.82 -3.76
CA ARG A 174 13.89 0.14 -4.80
C ARG A 174 13.25 -1.19 -5.13
N LYS A 175 13.05 -1.44 -6.43
CA LYS A 175 12.51 -2.70 -6.96
C LYS A 175 13.39 -3.85 -6.46
N GLY A 176 12.79 -4.70 -5.64
CA GLY A 176 13.31 -5.98 -5.19
C GLY A 176 13.13 -7.04 -6.27
N VAL A 177 13.73 -8.21 -6.02
CA VAL A 177 13.68 -9.37 -6.90
C VAL A 177 13.36 -10.57 -6.05
N PHE A 178 12.38 -11.39 -6.47
CA PHE A 178 12.18 -12.69 -5.86
C PHE A 178 13.31 -13.62 -6.30
N ALA A 179 14.05 -14.15 -5.33
CA ALA A 179 15.11 -15.12 -5.57
C ALA A 179 14.64 -16.51 -5.15
N SER A 180 14.75 -17.49 -6.03
CA SER A 180 14.58 -18.89 -5.66
C SER A 180 15.72 -19.30 -4.73
N ALA A 181 15.43 -19.44 -3.44
CA ALA A 181 16.35 -19.98 -2.47
C ALA A 181 15.75 -21.25 -1.86
N ARG A 182 16.49 -22.35 -1.90
CA ARG A 182 16.27 -23.43 -0.94
C ARG A 182 16.98 -23.01 0.33
N LEU A 183 16.22 -22.61 1.35
CA LEU A 183 16.78 -22.49 2.69
C LEU A 183 17.38 -23.85 3.06
N ASP A 184 18.70 -23.90 3.17
CA ASP A 184 19.40 -25.07 3.68
C ASP A 184 19.06 -25.18 5.17
N ALA A 185 18.05 -25.99 5.48
CA ALA A 185 17.56 -26.19 6.83
C ALA A 185 18.66 -26.72 7.77
N SER A 186 19.71 -27.37 7.24
CA SER A 186 20.86 -27.83 8.03
C SER A 186 21.69 -26.67 8.59
N ARG A 187 21.62 -25.49 7.98
CA ARG A 187 22.30 -24.27 8.43
C ARG A 187 21.45 -23.40 9.36
N GLY A 188 20.20 -23.77 9.61
CA GLY A 188 19.30 -23.00 10.49
C GLY A 188 19.86 -22.83 11.92
N ALA A 189 20.51 -23.87 12.45
CA ALA A 189 21.15 -23.83 13.76
C ALA A 189 22.38 -22.88 13.79
N GLU A 190 23.15 -22.84 12.71
CA GLU A 190 24.34 -22.00 12.60
C GLU A 190 24.00 -20.53 12.42
N ILE A 191 22.98 -20.22 11.61
CA ILE A 191 22.43 -18.86 11.45
C ILE A 191 21.89 -18.33 12.78
N LYS A 192 21.17 -19.17 13.54
CA LYS A 192 20.64 -18.80 14.87
C LYS A 192 21.75 -18.52 15.90
N ARG A 193 22.86 -19.26 15.83
CA ARG A 193 24.05 -19.07 16.68
C ARG A 193 24.79 -17.77 16.35
N LEU A 194 24.91 -17.41 15.07
CA LEU A 194 25.54 -16.15 14.65
C LEU A 194 24.71 -14.92 15.06
N ALA A 195 23.37 -15.02 14.98
CA ALA A 195 22.47 -13.94 15.41
C ALA A 195 22.49 -13.71 16.93
N SER A 196 22.67 -14.76 17.73
CA SER A 196 22.75 -14.66 19.20
C SER A 196 24.09 -14.12 19.70
N ASN A 197 25.17 -14.26 18.92
CA ASN A 197 26.49 -13.74 19.25
C ASN A 197 26.69 -12.26 18.87
N GLY A 198 25.72 -11.62 18.20
CA GLY A 198 25.79 -10.24 17.71
C GLY A 198 25.10 -9.19 18.57
N MET A 199 24.42 -9.56 19.66
CA MET A 199 23.85 -8.60 20.61
C MET A 199 24.84 -8.32 21.75
N PRO A 200 25.22 -7.06 22.02
CA PRO A 200 25.96 -6.75 23.23
C PRO A 200 25.08 -7.06 24.44
N ALA A 201 25.60 -7.87 25.36
CA ALA A 201 24.94 -8.19 26.62
C ALA A 201 24.67 -6.89 27.40
N ALA A 202 23.41 -6.68 27.80
CA ALA A 202 23.08 -5.65 28.78
C ALA A 202 23.80 -5.97 30.09
N THR A 203 24.67 -5.07 30.52
CA THR A 203 25.45 -5.19 31.75
C THR A 203 24.51 -5.25 32.95
N ALA A 204 24.48 -6.38 33.65
CA ALA A 204 23.79 -6.54 34.92
C ALA A 204 24.54 -5.77 36.01
N ALA A 205 23.91 -4.75 36.59
CA ALA A 205 24.41 -4.09 37.78
C ALA A 205 24.07 -4.93 39.02
N ASN A 206 25.11 -5.44 39.66
CA ASN A 206 25.07 -6.16 40.93
C ASN A 206 25.05 -5.12 42.07
N GLY A 207 24.11 -5.23 43.02
CA GLY A 207 24.04 -4.32 44.16
C GLY A 207 23.12 -4.81 45.26
N ASN A 208 23.65 -5.64 46.16
CA ASN A 208 23.03 -5.89 47.46
C ASN A 208 23.76 -5.05 48.53
N GLY A 209 23.02 -4.14 49.15
CA GLY A 209 23.43 -3.38 50.33
C GLY A 209 22.24 -2.66 50.93
N GLN A 210 21.66 -3.25 51.98
CA GLN A 210 20.66 -2.63 52.85
C GLN A 210 21.21 -1.34 53.48
N THR A 211 20.38 -0.29 53.55
CA THR A 211 19.92 0.32 54.82
C THR A 211 18.86 1.38 54.51
N MET A 212 17.69 1.24 55.14
CA MET A 212 16.64 2.25 55.26
C MET A 212 16.87 3.08 56.52
N ALA A 213 16.77 4.41 56.44
CA ALA A 213 16.11 5.28 57.42
C ALA A 213 16.19 6.76 56.98
N GLY A 214 15.06 7.49 57.07
CA GLY A 214 15.12 8.90 57.50
C GLY A 214 14.44 9.97 56.65
N HIS A 215 13.15 10.20 56.93
CA HIS A 215 12.50 11.51 57.15
C HIS A 215 12.08 12.39 55.95
N GLY A 216 10.80 12.77 55.98
CA GLY A 216 10.03 13.40 54.91
C GLY A 216 10.30 14.88 54.64
N PRO A 217 9.63 15.48 53.63
CA PRO A 217 9.91 16.83 53.21
C PRO A 217 9.11 17.85 54.03
N LYS A 218 9.81 18.84 54.61
CA LYS A 218 9.24 20.13 55.00
C LYS A 218 9.64 21.19 53.97
N THR A 219 8.60 21.71 53.33
CA THR A 219 8.33 23.09 52.91
C THR A 219 9.45 24.16 52.87
N LEU A 220 9.34 24.92 51.76
CA LEU A 220 9.36 26.39 51.62
C LEU A 220 10.55 27.05 50.90
N THR A 221 10.12 27.81 49.89
CA THR A 221 10.59 29.15 49.45
C THR A 221 11.90 29.28 48.70
N GLY A 222 11.80 29.95 47.55
CA GLY A 222 12.52 31.21 47.41
C GLY A 222 13.44 31.33 46.20
N ASP A 223 12.85 31.86 45.14
CA ASP A 223 13.37 32.95 44.33
C ASP A 223 14.66 32.84 43.47
N LYS A 224 14.41 33.29 42.23
CA LYS A 224 15.19 34.17 41.36
C LYS A 224 16.30 33.61 40.48
N ALA A 225 15.99 33.76 39.19
CA ALA A 225 16.84 33.97 38.04
C ALA A 225 18.07 34.85 38.31
N ILE A 226 19.11 34.63 37.49
CA ILE A 226 19.86 35.63 36.69
C ILE A 226 20.87 34.84 35.83
N SER A 227 20.78 34.98 34.49
CA SER A 227 21.91 34.85 33.55
C SER A 227 22.58 36.23 33.40
N PRO A 228 23.66 36.45 32.62
CA PRO A 228 24.61 35.54 31.97
C PRO A 228 26.09 35.95 32.23
N GLY A 229 27.02 35.21 31.62
CA GLY A 229 28.42 35.58 31.41
C GLY A 229 29.06 34.62 30.44
#